data_AF-A0A9J5WIE7-F1
#
_entry.id   AF-A0A9J5WIE7-F1
#
_cell.length_a   1.000
_cell.length_b   1.000
_cell.length_c   1.000
_cell.angle_alpha   90.00
_cell.angle_beta   90.00
_cell.angle_gamma   90.00
#
_symmetry.space_group_name_H-M   'P 1'
#
loop_
_entity.id
_entity.type
_entity.pdbx_description
1 polymer ?
#
loop_
_entity_poly.entity_id
_entity_poly.type
_entity_poly.pdbx_seq_one_letter_code
_entity_poly.pdbx_strand_id
1 'polypeptide(L)'
;MEYSIMIESDCIQHIVDKVSSKLCKTSISFLRNVVGIDTHIEKVKSLLEMEFNDVRIVGIWGMGGVGKTTIARAIFYTNSNRFGGAFFLADIK
;
A
#
# COMPACT_ATOMS: atom_id res chain seq x y z
N MET A 1 31.87 4.33 31.65
CA MET A 1 30.67 5.17 31.42
C MET A 1 30.34 5.22 29.93
N GLU A 2 31.30 5.55 29.04
CA GLU A 2 31.11 5.51 27.58
C GLU A 2 30.68 4.14 27.02
N TYR A 3 31.21 3.04 27.56
CA TYR A 3 30.90 1.69 27.09
C TYR A 3 29.41 1.31 27.25
N SER A 4 28.75 1.80 28.31
CA SER A 4 27.32 1.55 28.54
C SER A 4 26.43 2.37 27.59
N ILE A 5 26.85 3.60 27.27
CA ILE A 5 26.13 4.48 26.33
C ILE A 5 26.18 3.91 24.91
N MET A 6 27.32 3.32 24.52
CA MET A 6 27.47 2.66 23.21
C MET A 6 26.54 1.45 23.06
N ILE A 7 26.43 0.59 24.09
CA ILE A 7 25.52 -0.56 24.08
C ILE A 7 24.05 -0.12 24.00
N GLU A 8 23.68 0.93 24.75
CA GLU A 8 22.32 1.48 24.72
C GLU A 8 21.97 2.03 23.33
N SER A 9 22.88 2.79 22.72
CA SER A 9 22.71 3.32 21.37
C SER A 9 22.52 2.22 20.32
N ASP A 10 23.34 1.15 20.38
CA ASP A 10 23.24 0.03 19.44
C ASP A 10 21.92 -0.74 19.59
N CYS A 11 21.43 -0.90 20.82
CA CYS A 11 20.13 -1.52 21.08
C CYS A 11 18.98 -0.70 20.50
N ILE A 12 19.01 0.62 20.68
CA ILE A 12 18.01 1.53 20.12
C ILE A 12 18.05 1.48 18.60
N GLN A 13 19.24 1.55 17.99
CA GLN A 13 19.39 1.48 16.54
C GLN A 13 18.85 0.17 15.98
N HIS A 14 19.14 -0.96 16.63
CA HIS A 14 18.61 -2.26 16.23
C HIS A 14 17.08 -2.31 16.27
N ILE A 15 16.45 -1.70 17.29
CA ILE A 15 14.98 -1.61 17.38
C ILE A 15 14.44 -0.72 16.27
N VAL A 16 15.04 0.45 16.03
CA VAL A 16 14.64 1.38 14.96
C VAL A 16 14.71 0.69 13.60
N ASP A 17 15.79 -0.03 13.31
CA ASP A 17 15.96 -0.74 12.04
C ASP A 17 14.93 -1.85 11.88
N LYS A 18 14.65 -2.60 12.96
CA LYS A 18 13.67 -3.68 12.98
C LYS A 18 12.23 -3.18 12.82
N VAL A 19 11.90 -2.01 13.38
CA VAL A 19 10.57 -1.38 13.21
C VAL A 19 10.46 -0.77 11.82
N SER A 20 11.48 -0.04 11.37
CA SER A 20 11.52 0.61 10.06
C SER A 20 11.42 -0.40 8.92
N SER A 21 12.14 -1.52 8.99
CA SER A 21 12.04 -2.61 8.00
C SER A 21 10.66 -3.27 7.95
N LYS A 22 9.88 -3.22 9.03
CA LYS A 22 8.48 -3.68 9.03
C LYS A 22 7.53 -2.65 8.43
N LEU A 23 7.80 -1.36 8.63
CA LEU A 23 6.99 -0.24 8.11
C LEU A 23 7.26 0.03 6.62
N CYS A 24 8.50 -0.13 6.16
CA CYS A 24 8.92 0.04 4.76
C CYS A 24 8.48 -1.12 3.83
N LYS A 25 7.47 -1.90 4.21
CA LYS A 25 6.90 -2.92 3.33
C LYS A 25 5.95 -2.28 2.32
N THR A 26 6.53 -1.70 1.27
CA THR A 26 5.83 -1.30 0.04
C THR A 26 5.52 -2.52 -0.85
N SER A 27 5.51 -3.73 -0.28
CA SER A 27 5.31 -4.97 -1.00
C SER A 27 3.83 -5.38 -0.98
N ILE A 28 3.41 -6.03 -2.06
CA ILE A 28 2.09 -6.66 -2.22
C ILE A 28 1.74 -7.56 -1.03
N SER A 29 2.74 -8.15 -0.38
CA SER A 29 2.56 -8.99 0.82
C SER A 29 1.93 -8.27 2.00
N PHE A 30 2.06 -6.94 2.12
CA PHE A 30 1.35 -6.18 3.14
C PHE A 30 -0.16 -6.22 2.92
N LEU A 31 -0.61 -6.14 1.67
CA LEU A 31 -2.03 -6.11 1.31
C LEU A 31 -2.74 -7.41 1.70
N ARG A 32 -2.05 -8.56 1.65
CA ARG A 32 -2.61 -9.85 2.08
C ARG A 32 -3.03 -9.89 3.55
N ASN A 33 -2.48 -9.02 4.39
CA ASN A 33 -2.82 -8.95 5.81
C ASN A 33 -3.91 -7.91 6.10
N VAL A 34 -4.42 -7.20 5.08
CA VAL A 34 -5.48 -6.20 5.25
C VAL A 34 -6.84 -6.89 5.16
N VAL A 35 -7.52 -6.99 6.29
CA VAL A 35 -8.86 -7.61 6.37
C VAL A 35 -9.84 -6.83 5.49
N GLY A 36 -10.61 -7.54 4.66
CA GLY A 36 -11.65 -6.96 3.81
C GLY A 36 -11.15 -6.27 2.53
N ILE A 37 -9.83 -6.29 2.27
CA ILE A 37 -9.27 -5.66 1.07
C ILE A 37 -9.81 -6.27 -0.22
N ASP A 38 -10.01 -7.60 -0.25
CA ASP A 38 -10.53 -8.31 -1.42
C ASP A 38 -11.93 -7.82 -1.79
N THR A 39 -12.79 -7.61 -0.78
CA THR A 39 -14.14 -7.06 -0.99
C THR A 39 -14.10 -5.66 -1.60
N HIS A 40 -13.19 -4.80 -1.14
CA HIS A 40 -13.01 -3.47 -1.70
C HIS A 40 -12.47 -3.52 -3.14
N ILE A 41 -11.50 -4.41 -3.40
CA ILE A 41 -10.95 -4.62 -4.75
C ILE A 41 -12.08 -5.03 -5.68
N GLU A 42 -12.83 -6.09 -5.38
CA GLU A 42 -13.89 -6.62 -6.25
C GLU A 42 -15.00 -5.58 -6.50
N LYS A 43 -15.35 -4.77 -5.49
CA LYS A 43 -16.29 -3.67 -5.67
C LYS A 43 -15.80 -2.65 -6.69
N VAL A 44 -14.52 -2.24 -6.62
CA VAL A 44 -13.97 -1.29 -7.59
C VAL A 44 -13.77 -1.94 -8.97
N LYS A 45 -13.38 -3.21 -9.03
CA LYS A 45 -13.32 -3.96 -10.31
C LYS A 45 -14.66 -3.96 -11.03
N SER A 46 -15.74 -4.20 -10.29
CA SER A 46 -17.10 -4.18 -10.82
C SER A 46 -17.48 -2.79 -11.35
N LEU A 47 -17.13 -1.70 -10.64
CA LEU A 47 -17.38 -0.33 -11.11
C LEU A 47 -16.55 0.06 -12.35
N LEU A 48 -15.35 -0.49 -12.47
CA LEU A 48 -14.49 -0.25 -13.63
C LEU A 48 -14.89 -1.09 -14.84
N GLU A 49 -15.74 -2.10 -14.67
CA GLU A 49 -16.15 -3.04 -15.72
C GLU A 49 -14.95 -3.52 -16.56
N MET A 50 -13.91 -4.03 -15.88
CA MET A 50 -12.59 -4.34 -16.47
C MET A 50 -12.56 -5.33 -17.65
N GLU A 51 -13.70 -5.84 -18.07
CA GLU A 51 -13.85 -6.72 -19.24
C GLU A 51 -14.09 -5.94 -20.54
N PHE A 52 -14.34 -4.62 -20.48
CA PHE A 52 -14.49 -3.76 -21.66
C PHE A 52 -13.23 -2.92 -21.92
N ASN A 53 -12.89 -2.76 -23.20
CA ASN A 53 -11.75 -1.96 -23.64
C ASN A 53 -12.14 -0.49 -23.86
N ASP A 54 -12.43 0.22 -22.77
CA ASP A 54 -12.84 1.62 -22.74
C ASP A 54 -12.14 2.39 -21.59
N VAL A 55 -12.18 3.72 -21.61
CA VAL A 55 -11.61 4.56 -20.56
C VAL A 55 -12.64 4.78 -19.45
N ARG A 56 -12.31 4.33 -18.24
CA ARG A 56 -13.16 4.44 -17.04
C ARG A 56 -12.41 5.16 -15.92
N ILE A 57 -13.13 5.99 -15.15
CA ILE A 57 -12.59 6.70 -13.99
C ILE A 57 -13.46 6.40 -12.77
N VAL A 58 -12.83 5.97 -11.66
CA VAL A 58 -13.49 5.73 -10.38
C VAL A 58 -12.79 6.54 -9.29
N GLY A 59 -13.57 7.33 -8.54
CA GLY A 59 -13.08 8.08 -7.38
C GLY A 59 -13.28 7.30 -6.07
N ILE A 60 -12.27 7.30 -5.21
CA ILE A 60 -12.37 6.79 -3.82
C ILE A 60 -12.27 8.00 -2.88
N TRP A 61 -13.37 8.37 -2.22
CA TRP A 61 -13.44 9.51 -1.31
C TRP A 61 -13.80 9.11 0.13
N GLY A 62 -13.72 10.08 1.06
CA GLY A 62 -14.13 9.90 2.46
C GLY A 62 -13.15 10.49 3.47
N MET A 63 -13.38 10.23 4.75
CA MET A 63 -12.56 10.71 5.87
C MET A 63 -11.07 10.34 5.72
N GLY A 64 -10.17 11.16 6.27
CA GLY A 64 -8.74 10.85 6.40
C GLY A 64 -8.49 9.55 7.18
N GLY A 65 -7.39 8.86 6.89
CA GLY A 65 -6.97 7.65 7.64
C GLY A 65 -7.73 6.36 7.34
N VAL A 66 -8.85 6.38 6.60
CA VAL A 66 -9.68 5.19 6.29
C VAL A 66 -9.00 4.18 5.34
N GLY A 67 -7.86 4.53 4.74
CA GLY A 67 -7.13 3.62 3.85
C GLY A 67 -7.51 3.72 2.37
N LYS A 68 -8.09 4.84 1.92
CA LYS A 68 -8.42 5.09 0.51
C LYS A 68 -7.23 4.84 -0.44
N THR A 69 -6.08 5.41 -0.11
CA THR A 69 -4.82 5.22 -0.85
C THR A 69 -4.35 3.77 -0.79
N THR A 70 -4.61 3.06 0.30
CA THR A 70 -4.31 1.62 0.44
C THR A 70 -5.14 0.80 -0.55
N ILE A 71 -6.44 1.08 -0.67
CA ILE A 71 -7.33 0.41 -1.63
C ILE A 71 -6.88 0.72 -3.07
N ALA A 72 -6.62 1.99 -3.42
CA ALA A 72 -6.14 2.36 -4.75
C ALA A 72 -4.85 1.63 -5.13
N ARG A 73 -3.89 1.55 -4.19
CA ARG A 73 -2.63 0.83 -4.37
C ARG A 73 -2.84 -0.67 -4.53
N ALA A 74 -3.81 -1.26 -3.81
CA ALA A 74 -4.14 -2.67 -3.92
C ALA A 74 -4.72 -3.03 -5.29
N ILE A 75 -5.62 -2.20 -5.81
CA ILE A 75 -6.19 -2.36 -7.15
C ILE A 75 -5.08 -2.29 -8.20
N PHE A 76 -4.19 -1.32 -8.10
CA PHE A 76 -3.06 -1.16 -9.02
C PHE A 76 -2.17 -2.41 -9.05
N TYR A 77 -1.69 -2.87 -7.89
CA TYR A 77 -0.80 -4.02 -7.85
C TYR A 77 -1.47 -5.33 -8.28
N THR A 78 -2.78 -5.46 -8.07
CA THR A 78 -3.52 -6.67 -8.45
C THR A 78 -3.82 -6.74 -9.95
N ASN A 79 -3.93 -5.60 -10.64
CA ASN A 79 -4.43 -5.55 -12.02
C ASN A 79 -3.46 -4.97 -13.04
N SER A 80 -2.36 -4.34 -12.62
CA SER A 80 -1.40 -3.69 -13.53
C SER A 80 -0.86 -4.64 -14.61
N ASN A 81 -0.71 -5.93 -14.29
CA ASN A 81 -0.25 -6.96 -15.23
C ASN A 81 -1.25 -7.29 -16.36
N ARG A 82 -2.50 -6.84 -16.28
CA ARG A 82 -3.51 -7.02 -17.34
C ARG A 82 -3.37 -6.00 -18.47
N PHE A 83 -2.58 -4.94 -18.28
CA PHE A 83 -2.44 -3.83 -19.22
C PHE A 83 -1.06 -3.83 -19.85
N GLY A 84 -0.96 -3.37 -21.11
CA GLY A 84 0.34 -3.19 -21.78
C GLY A 84 1.24 -2.13 -21.13
N GLY A 85 0.67 -1.26 -20.29
CA GLY A 85 1.37 -0.31 -19.45
C GLY A 85 0.54 0.07 -18.22
N ALA A 86 1.21 0.32 -17.10
CA ALA A 86 0.56 0.71 -15.86
C ALA A 86 1.47 1.66 -15.06
N PHE A 87 0.88 2.71 -14.47
CA PHE A 87 1.58 3.68 -13.64
C PHE A 87 0.76 4.03 -12.40
N PHE A 88 1.42 4.14 -11.24
CA PHE A 88 0.79 4.57 -9.99
C PHE A 88 1.38 5.92 -9.58
N LEU A 89 0.55 6.97 -9.65
CA LEU A 89 0.93 8.29 -9.19
C LEU A 89 0.54 8.46 -7.72
N ALA A 90 1.53 8.45 -6.83
CA ALA A 90 1.35 8.71 -5.41
C ALA A 90 1.47 10.21 -5.08
N ASP A 91 0.93 10.61 -3.93
CA ASP A 91 1.20 11.91 -3.29
C ASP A 91 0.93 13.15 -4.17
N ILE A 92 -0.19 13.11 -4.90
CA ILE A 92 -0.72 14.27 -5.63
C ILE A 92 -1.17 15.32 -4.60
N LYS A 93 -0.62 16.54 -4.70
CA LYS A 93 -0.92 17.68 -3.83
C LYS A 93 -1.76 18.72 -4.55
#